data_AF-A0A0G4H0A4-F1
#
_entry.id   AF-A0A0G4H0A4-F1
#
_cell.length_a   1.000
_cell.length_b   1.000
_cell.length_c   1.000
_cell.angle_alpha   90.00
_cell.angle_beta   90.00
_cell.angle_gamma   90.00
#
_symmetry.space_group_name_H-M   'P 1'
#
loop_
_entity.id
_entity.type
_entity.pdbx_description
1 polymer ?
#
loop_
_entity_poly.entity_id
_entity_poly.type
_entity_poly.pdbx_seq_one_letter_code
_entity_poly.pdbx_strand_id
1 'polypeptide(L)'
;MVWAVEVRGHRSFGTSPLSLQRGVPFFFSPLGAEKSPAPSLIPRQPRRNFSLTPPPHWSMEKKYFCKRTVASMRAEDPIRKLVEHMKVLRDRFLKGDTDPFWWHKSGQRVLAVLMLKQTKADGQTELSFVKGVNVEVSLPTGTNCAERAAFNNAVTDRPDLKREEFLAVAVLALRRESDHEKGGAGAGDGNSEDSTLALSTLTTASEADEDINPLFPCGVCQEWIRKIQKESPDFKVIAFDSVDCQAIIEAYPRVYHEELAGVPPDMVNEWRCKVCGHMNAPVAATCFMCGSEVTPLFPPLKSKIRDLGVKRKKRIRWRMLQIIAEMGKKREWVSEAALRAHPLIAAQPEGAKFNLDGMLLGILRSMGQALGYLEEKSAGGERLFRLTEQGRAFLESSSERYWLTDTR
;
A
#
# COMPACT_ATOMS: atom_id res chain seq x y z
N MET A 1 -17.09 -1.03 -67.33
CA MET A 1 -16.62 -2.24 -66.62
C MET A 1 -17.02 -2.03 -65.16
N VAL A 2 -18.19 -2.41 -64.64
CA VAL A 2 -18.83 -3.75 -64.52
C VAL A 2 -17.77 -4.75 -64.06
N TRP A 3 -17.77 -5.25 -62.83
CA TRP A 3 -18.76 -6.17 -62.27
C TRP A 3 -19.26 -5.85 -60.85
N ALA A 4 -20.52 -6.22 -60.64
CA ALA A 4 -21.26 -6.29 -59.38
C ALA A 4 -21.29 -7.73 -58.85
N VAL A 5 -21.44 -7.91 -57.54
CA VAL A 5 -22.01 -9.10 -56.86
C VAL A 5 -22.63 -8.58 -55.55
N GLU A 6 -23.93 -8.30 -55.53
CA GLU A 6 -25.05 -9.16 -55.11
C GLU A 6 -25.18 -9.32 -53.58
N VAL A 7 -26.08 -8.51 -53.00
CA VAL A 7 -26.61 -8.66 -51.64
C VAL A 7 -28.00 -9.31 -51.76
N ARG A 8 -28.11 -10.59 -51.39
CA ARG A 8 -29.37 -11.26 -51.00
C ARG A 8 -29.26 -11.55 -49.51
N GLY A 9 -30.28 -11.48 -48.67
CA GLY A 9 -31.70 -11.24 -48.84
C GLY A 9 -32.33 -11.48 -47.46
N HIS A 10 -33.37 -10.70 -47.16
CA HIS A 10 -34.16 -10.77 -45.94
C HIS A 10 -34.56 -12.20 -45.55
N ARG A 11 -34.38 -12.56 -44.28
CA ARG A 11 -35.21 -13.56 -43.59
C ARG A 11 -35.85 -12.90 -42.38
N SER A 12 -37.13 -12.60 -42.53
CA SER A 12 -38.10 -12.37 -41.48
C SER A 12 -38.22 -13.62 -40.62
N PHE A 13 -37.83 -13.53 -39.34
CA PHE A 13 -38.18 -14.54 -38.34
C PHE A 13 -39.49 -14.13 -37.67
N GLY A 14 -40.45 -15.04 -37.79
CA GLY A 14 -41.81 -14.88 -37.32
C GLY A 14 -41.92 -14.82 -35.80
N THR A 15 -42.90 -14.03 -35.38
CA THR A 15 -43.48 -14.02 -34.05
C THR A 15 -44.22 -15.34 -33.80
N SER A 16 -43.71 -16.16 -32.87
CA SER A 16 -44.48 -17.26 -32.30
C SER A 16 -44.99 -16.86 -30.91
N PRO A 17 -46.29 -17.05 -30.61
CA PRO A 17 -46.85 -16.75 -29.32
C PRO A 17 -46.48 -17.81 -28.28
N LEU A 18 -46.15 -17.35 -27.07
CA LEU A 18 -45.94 -18.16 -25.88
C LEU A 18 -47.22 -18.94 -25.53
N SER A 19 -47.22 -20.23 -25.80
CA SER A 19 -48.24 -21.17 -25.31
C SER A 19 -47.90 -21.56 -23.87
N LEU A 20 -48.78 -21.19 -22.94
CA LEU A 20 -48.83 -21.75 -21.59
C LEU A 20 -49.01 -23.27 -21.66
N GLN A 21 -47.98 -24.04 -21.34
CA GLN A 21 -48.15 -25.45 -20.99
C GLN A 21 -48.50 -25.58 -19.51
N ARG A 22 -49.72 -26.10 -19.31
CA ARG A 22 -50.35 -26.53 -18.08
C ARG A 22 -49.63 -27.76 -17.50
N GLY A 23 -49.53 -27.79 -16.17
CA GLY A 23 -49.87 -28.95 -15.35
C GLY A 23 -48.95 -30.17 -15.42
N VAL A 24 -47.92 -30.20 -14.57
CA VAL A 24 -47.35 -31.46 -14.09
C VAL A 24 -48.15 -31.89 -12.85
N PRO A 25 -48.79 -33.08 -12.83
CA PRO A 25 -49.50 -33.54 -11.65
C PRO A 25 -48.50 -33.95 -10.55
N PHE A 26 -48.57 -33.25 -9.42
CA PHE A 26 -47.96 -33.70 -8.17
C PHE A 26 -48.70 -34.95 -7.69
N PHE A 27 -48.05 -36.11 -7.82
CA PHE A 27 -48.45 -37.32 -7.12
C PHE A 27 -48.14 -37.15 -5.62
N PHE A 28 -49.15 -36.81 -4.83
CA PHE A 28 -49.12 -36.99 -3.38
C PHE A 28 -49.37 -38.48 -3.07
N SER A 29 -48.31 -39.24 -2.81
CA SER A 29 -48.45 -40.51 -2.11
C SER A 29 -48.79 -40.25 -0.65
N PRO A 30 -49.84 -40.89 -0.08
CA PRO A 30 -50.11 -40.82 1.34
C PRO A 30 -49.06 -41.67 2.06
N LEU A 31 -48.04 -41.00 2.63
CA LEU A 31 -47.12 -41.65 3.56
C LEU A 31 -47.89 -42.02 4.82
N GLY A 32 -47.99 -43.33 5.05
CA GLY A 32 -48.58 -43.93 6.23
C GLY A 32 -47.91 -43.40 7.50
N ALA A 33 -48.74 -43.11 8.50
CA ALA A 33 -48.32 -42.83 9.86
C ALA A 33 -47.77 -44.11 10.50
N GLU A 34 -46.51 -44.43 10.23
CA GLU A 34 -45.77 -45.40 11.03
C GLU A 34 -45.38 -44.77 12.36
N LYS A 35 -45.84 -45.41 13.44
CA LYS A 35 -45.54 -45.07 14.83
C LYS A 35 -44.03 -44.96 15.01
N SER A 36 -43.56 -43.76 15.35
CA SER A 36 -42.15 -43.53 15.68
C SER A 36 -41.72 -44.49 16.80
N PRO A 37 -40.72 -45.36 16.58
CA PRO A 37 -40.17 -46.16 17.66
C PRO A 37 -39.51 -45.22 18.68
N ALA A 38 -39.72 -45.51 19.97
CA ALA A 38 -39.11 -44.80 21.07
C ALA A 38 -37.58 -44.66 20.82
N PRO A 39 -36.96 -43.51 21.12
CA PRO A 39 -35.55 -43.28 20.84
C PRO A 39 -34.72 -44.33 21.56
N SER A 40 -34.21 -45.29 20.81
CA SER A 40 -33.24 -46.26 21.30
C SER A 40 -32.07 -45.47 21.87
N LEU A 41 -31.79 -45.65 23.16
CA LEU A 41 -30.62 -45.12 23.83
C LEU A 41 -29.39 -45.63 23.07
N ILE A 42 -28.91 -44.84 22.11
CA ILE A 42 -27.67 -45.13 21.38
C ILE A 42 -26.59 -45.23 22.45
N PRO A 43 -25.95 -46.40 22.65
CA PRO A 43 -24.87 -46.53 23.61
C PRO A 43 -23.85 -45.45 23.27
N ARG A 44 -23.56 -44.56 24.24
CA ARG A 44 -22.57 -43.49 24.09
C ARG A 44 -21.29 -44.14 23.59
N GLN A 45 -21.00 -43.96 22.30
CA GLN A 45 -19.76 -44.40 21.70
C GLN A 45 -18.64 -43.84 22.60
N PRO A 46 -17.68 -44.66 23.03
CA PRO A 46 -16.55 -44.17 23.81
C PRO A 46 -15.98 -43.00 23.02
N ARG A 47 -15.85 -41.83 23.66
CA ARG A 47 -15.32 -40.61 23.04
C ARG A 47 -14.02 -41.02 22.37
N ARG A 48 -14.04 -41.16 21.04
CA ARG A 48 -12.82 -41.38 20.27
C ARG A 48 -11.93 -40.21 20.65
N ASN A 49 -10.78 -40.52 21.23
CA ASN A 49 -9.76 -39.53 21.48
C ASN A 49 -9.36 -38.98 20.11
N PHE A 50 -10.02 -37.90 19.68
CA PHE A 50 -9.64 -37.08 18.53
C PHE A 50 -8.37 -36.31 18.90
N SER A 51 -7.29 -37.04 19.08
CA SER A 51 -5.92 -36.57 19.05
C SER A 51 -5.32 -37.41 17.95
N LEU A 52 -5.06 -36.88 16.76
CA LEU A 52 -3.97 -35.95 16.52
C LEU A 52 -4.33 -35.13 15.26
N THR A 53 -4.80 -33.90 15.40
CA THR A 53 -4.73 -32.97 14.27
C THR A 53 -3.24 -32.76 13.95
N PRO A 54 -2.81 -32.92 12.69
CA PRO A 54 -1.41 -32.67 12.33
C PRO A 54 -1.01 -31.25 12.77
N PRO A 55 0.25 -31.05 13.17
CA PRO A 55 0.73 -29.72 13.54
C PRO A 55 0.49 -28.75 12.37
N PRO A 56 0.20 -27.47 12.67
CA PRO A 56 0.05 -26.47 11.61
C PRO A 56 1.30 -26.43 10.73
N HIS A 57 1.12 -26.33 9.42
CA HIS A 57 2.18 -25.95 8.51
C HIS A 57 2.15 -24.44 8.32
N TRP A 58 3.31 -23.80 8.34
CA TRP A 58 3.45 -22.36 8.14
C TRP A 58 4.20 -22.12 6.84
N SER A 59 3.71 -21.18 6.05
CA SER A 59 4.41 -20.71 4.85
C SER A 59 4.42 -19.19 4.81
N MET A 60 5.47 -18.62 4.26
CA MET A 60 5.60 -17.19 4.00
C MET A 60 5.65 -16.93 2.50
N GLU A 61 4.90 -15.94 2.03
CA GLU A 61 5.02 -15.39 0.68
C GLU A 61 6.02 -14.24 0.69
N LYS A 62 7.13 -14.39 -0.04
CA LYS A 62 8.10 -13.31 -0.26
C LYS A 62 7.82 -12.61 -1.58
N LYS A 63 7.76 -11.27 -1.52
CA LYS A 63 7.65 -10.39 -2.69
C LYS A 63 8.92 -9.55 -2.81
N TYR A 64 9.45 -9.45 -4.02
CA TYR A 64 10.67 -8.71 -4.30
C TYR A 64 10.36 -7.49 -5.16
N PHE A 65 10.95 -6.36 -4.79
CA PHE A 65 10.82 -5.09 -5.50
C PHE A 65 12.21 -4.51 -5.74
N CYS A 66 12.48 -4.03 -6.96
CA CYS A 66 13.70 -3.31 -7.30
C CYS A 66 13.33 -1.90 -7.74
N LYS A 67 13.78 -0.88 -6.99
CA LYS A 67 13.60 0.53 -7.37
C LYS A 67 14.82 1.00 -8.16
N ARG A 68 14.61 1.57 -9.34
CA ARG A 68 15.67 2.11 -10.21
C ARG A 68 15.26 3.45 -10.80
N THR A 69 16.22 4.33 -11.07
CA THR A 69 15.97 5.56 -11.86
C THR A 69 16.26 5.28 -13.33
N VAL A 70 15.49 5.89 -14.24
CA VAL A 70 15.69 5.72 -15.68
C VAL A 70 17.08 6.19 -16.12
N ALA A 71 17.59 7.26 -15.50
CA ALA A 71 18.94 7.77 -15.74
C ALA A 71 20.05 6.75 -15.43
N SER A 72 19.81 5.83 -14.49
CA SER A 72 20.78 4.77 -14.14
C SER A 72 20.76 3.57 -15.09
N MET A 73 19.77 3.47 -15.98
CA MET A 73 19.61 2.35 -16.91
C MET A 73 20.46 2.55 -18.16
N ARG A 74 21.06 1.46 -18.65
CA ARG A 74 21.75 1.43 -19.94
C ARG A 74 20.77 1.65 -21.09
N ALA A 75 21.25 2.16 -22.23
CA ALA A 75 20.42 2.43 -23.40
C ALA A 75 19.80 1.14 -23.98
N GLU A 76 20.48 0.01 -23.81
CA GLU A 76 20.08 -1.30 -24.30
C GLU A 76 19.12 -2.03 -23.35
N ASP A 77 18.88 -1.49 -22.14
CA ASP A 77 17.99 -2.12 -21.16
C ASP A 77 16.56 -2.21 -21.74
N PRO A 78 15.96 -3.41 -21.87
CA PRO A 78 14.62 -3.57 -22.42
C PRO A 78 13.55 -2.81 -21.60
N ILE A 79 13.76 -2.66 -20.29
CA ILE A 79 12.86 -1.89 -19.44
C ILE A 79 12.94 -0.39 -19.76
N ARG A 80 14.11 0.13 -20.15
CA ARG A 80 14.22 1.53 -20.59
C ARG A 80 13.38 1.78 -21.84
N LYS A 81 13.41 0.87 -22.82
CA LYS A 81 12.53 0.93 -24.01
C LYS A 81 11.05 0.88 -23.62
N LEU A 82 10.68 -0.01 -22.69
CA LEU A 82 9.31 -0.07 -22.16
C LEU A 82 8.87 1.26 -21.53
N VAL A 83 9.75 1.92 -20.76
CA VAL A 83 9.49 3.24 -20.17
C VAL A 83 9.35 4.31 -21.24
N GLU A 84 10.16 4.29 -22.30
CA GLU A 84 10.04 5.22 -23.43
C GLU A 84 8.67 5.08 -24.12
N HIS A 85 8.20 3.85 -24.34
CA HIS A 85 6.85 3.60 -24.88
C HIS A 85 5.75 4.09 -23.93
N MET A 86 5.93 3.96 -22.61
CA MET A 86 5.00 4.52 -21.63
C MET A 86 4.97 6.06 -21.70
N LYS A 87 6.13 6.72 -21.80
CA LYS A 87 6.21 8.18 -21.95
C LYS A 87 5.48 8.66 -23.20
N VAL A 88 5.67 7.98 -24.34
CA VAL A 88 4.96 8.29 -25.58
C VAL A 88 3.44 8.13 -25.42
N LEU A 89 2.99 7.06 -24.75
CA LEU A 89 1.56 6.85 -24.48
C LEU A 89 1.00 7.93 -23.54
N ARG A 90 1.69 8.21 -22.44
CA ARG A 90 1.36 9.28 -21.49
C ARG A 90 1.22 10.62 -22.19
N ASP A 91 2.22 11.03 -22.95
CA ASP A 91 2.24 12.34 -23.61
C ASP A 91 1.10 12.49 -24.61
N ARG A 92 0.67 11.40 -25.25
CA ARG A 92 -0.52 11.39 -26.11
C ARG A 92 -1.80 11.68 -25.31
N PHE A 93 -1.94 11.13 -24.11
CA PHE A 93 -3.09 11.34 -23.25
C PHE A 93 -3.08 12.70 -22.54
N LEU A 94 -1.90 13.26 -22.25
CA LEU A 94 -1.78 14.61 -21.69
C LEU A 94 -2.02 15.72 -22.72
N LYS A 95 -1.74 15.48 -24.01
CA LYS A 95 -1.94 16.45 -25.09
C LYS A 95 -3.28 16.31 -25.81
N GLY A 96 -3.87 15.12 -25.77
CA GLY A 96 -5.03 14.77 -26.60
C GLY A 96 -6.34 15.17 -25.95
N ASP A 97 -7.30 15.57 -26.80
CA ASP A 97 -8.70 15.59 -26.42
C ASP A 97 -9.18 14.13 -26.28
N THR A 98 -9.56 13.74 -25.06
CA THR A 98 -10.02 12.39 -24.76
C THR A 98 -11.49 12.46 -24.37
N ASP A 99 -12.34 11.65 -25.01
CA ASP A 99 -13.76 11.62 -24.69
C ASP A 99 -13.99 11.19 -23.23
N PRO A 100 -14.57 12.07 -22.37
CA PRO A 100 -14.80 11.78 -20.96
C PRO A 100 -15.69 10.55 -20.71
N PHE A 101 -16.48 10.13 -21.72
CA PHE A 101 -17.33 8.95 -21.65
C PHE A 101 -16.57 7.69 -21.20
N TRP A 102 -15.31 7.52 -21.65
CA TRP A 102 -14.53 6.31 -21.36
C TRP A 102 -14.07 6.20 -19.89
N TRP A 103 -14.10 7.29 -19.13
CA TRP A 103 -13.74 7.35 -17.69
C TRP A 103 -14.80 8.05 -16.85
N HIS A 104 -16.07 7.97 -17.26
CA HIS A 104 -17.16 8.74 -16.64
C HIS A 104 -17.45 8.41 -15.16
N LYS A 105 -16.96 7.30 -14.61
CA LYS A 105 -17.27 6.89 -13.22
C LYS A 105 -16.28 7.47 -12.22
N SER A 106 -15.00 7.28 -12.46
CA SER A 106 -13.95 7.73 -11.54
C SER A 106 -13.16 8.93 -12.07
N GLY A 107 -13.24 9.22 -13.36
CA GLY A 107 -12.35 10.16 -14.04
C GLY A 107 -10.89 9.69 -14.12
N GLN A 108 -10.59 8.49 -13.61
CA GLN A 108 -9.22 8.00 -13.49
C GLN A 108 -8.74 7.36 -14.79
N ARG A 109 -7.72 7.97 -15.40
CA ARG A 109 -7.01 7.40 -16.55
C ARG A 109 -5.84 6.56 -16.05
N VAL A 110 -5.81 5.30 -16.46
CA VAL A 110 -4.74 4.33 -16.18
C VAL A 110 -4.25 3.80 -17.51
N LEU A 111 -2.94 3.86 -17.70
CA LEU A 111 -2.24 3.42 -18.89
C LEU A 111 -1.48 2.13 -18.58
N ALA A 112 -1.40 1.25 -19.57
CA ALA A 112 -0.54 0.08 -19.53
C ALA A 112 0.23 -0.07 -20.85
N VAL A 113 1.48 -0.49 -20.74
CA VAL A 113 2.28 -0.94 -21.88
C VAL A 113 2.79 -2.34 -21.58
N LEU A 114 2.46 -3.29 -22.45
CA LEU A 114 2.87 -4.68 -22.37
C LEU A 114 4.04 -4.93 -23.32
N MET A 115 5.12 -5.50 -22.80
CA MET A 115 6.32 -5.89 -23.55
C MET A 115 6.27 -7.38 -23.87
N LEU A 116 6.41 -7.69 -25.15
CA LEU A 116 6.42 -9.05 -25.69
C LEU A 116 7.77 -9.34 -26.37
N LYS A 117 8.17 -10.60 -26.29
CA LYS A 117 9.22 -11.20 -27.10
C LYS A 117 8.59 -11.74 -28.37
N GLN A 118 9.09 -11.35 -29.53
CA GLN A 118 8.63 -11.86 -30.81
C GLN A 118 9.80 -12.51 -31.55
N THR A 119 9.64 -13.78 -31.92
CA THR A 119 10.62 -14.48 -32.75
C THR A 119 10.27 -14.27 -34.21
N LYS A 120 11.14 -13.61 -34.97
CA LYS A 120 11.00 -13.43 -36.41
C LYS A 120 11.27 -14.75 -37.16
N ALA A 121 10.89 -14.78 -38.44
CA ALA A 121 11.09 -15.95 -39.31
C ALA A 121 12.58 -16.32 -39.50
N ASP A 122 13.49 -15.35 -39.34
CA ASP A 122 14.94 -15.54 -39.37
C ASP A 122 15.53 -16.06 -38.04
N GLY A 123 14.68 -16.31 -37.04
CA GLY A 123 15.07 -16.73 -35.69
C GLY A 123 15.53 -15.57 -34.78
N GLN A 124 15.59 -14.34 -35.27
CA GLN A 124 15.95 -13.19 -34.43
C GLN A 124 14.82 -12.85 -33.46
N THR A 125 15.20 -12.52 -32.23
CA THR A 125 14.26 -12.00 -31.23
C THR A 125 14.14 -10.49 -31.36
N GLU A 126 12.91 -10.01 -31.52
CA GLU A 126 12.54 -8.60 -31.45
C GLU A 126 11.61 -8.36 -30.27
N LEU A 127 11.63 -7.14 -29.74
CA LEU A 127 10.69 -6.70 -28.71
C LEU A 127 9.53 -5.94 -29.36
N SER A 128 8.29 -6.30 -29.01
CA SER A 128 7.11 -5.55 -29.40
C SER A 128 6.36 -5.03 -28.17
N PHE A 129 5.62 -3.93 -28.36
CA PHE A 129 4.99 -3.18 -27.27
C PHE A 129 3.52 -2.93 -27.58
N VAL A 130 2.63 -3.50 -26.76
CA VAL A 130 1.18 -3.38 -26.92
C VAL A 130 0.63 -2.43 -25.85
N LYS A 131 -0.22 -1.50 -26.25
CA LYS A 131 -0.75 -0.45 -25.38
C LYS A 131 -2.15 -0.85 -24.89
N GLY A 132 -2.46 -0.49 -23.66
CA GLY A 132 -3.78 -0.67 -23.06
C GLY A 132 -4.15 0.53 -22.19
N VAL A 133 -5.45 0.79 -22.09
CA VAL A 133 -5.99 1.89 -21.28
C VAL A 133 -7.24 1.36 -20.60
N ASN A 134 -7.49 1.77 -19.35
CA ASN A 134 -8.71 1.37 -18.65
C ASN A 134 -9.92 2.01 -19.31
N VAL A 135 -11.06 1.31 -19.26
CA VAL A 135 -12.33 1.80 -19.80
C VAL A 135 -13.46 1.45 -18.85
N GLU A 136 -14.23 2.47 -18.44
CA GLU A 136 -15.26 2.39 -17.41
C GLU A 136 -16.67 2.26 -17.97
N VAL A 137 -16.85 1.54 -19.07
CA VAL A 137 -18.17 1.29 -19.62
C VAL A 137 -19.01 0.53 -18.59
N SER A 138 -20.30 0.87 -18.45
CA SER A 138 -21.24 0.20 -17.54
C SER A 138 -21.59 -1.21 -17.99
N LEU A 139 -20.58 -2.08 -18.05
CA LEU A 139 -20.73 -3.50 -18.29
C LEU A 139 -21.15 -4.21 -17.01
N PRO A 140 -22.02 -5.24 -17.10
CA PRO A 140 -22.38 -6.07 -15.94
C PRO A 140 -21.18 -6.79 -15.32
N THR A 141 -20.10 -6.97 -16.09
CA THR A 141 -18.83 -7.57 -15.67
C THR A 141 -17.82 -6.57 -15.11
N GLY A 142 -18.19 -5.29 -15.02
CA GLY A 142 -17.36 -4.21 -14.47
C GLY A 142 -16.41 -3.54 -15.49
N THR A 143 -15.64 -2.57 -14.98
CA THR A 143 -14.63 -1.79 -15.72
C THR A 143 -13.53 -2.69 -16.29
N ASN A 144 -13.01 -2.38 -17.48
CA ASN A 144 -11.83 -3.04 -18.04
C ASN A 144 -10.56 -2.33 -17.55
N CYS A 145 -9.61 -3.07 -16.96
CA CYS A 145 -8.35 -2.50 -16.48
C CYS A 145 -7.37 -2.29 -17.65
N ALA A 146 -6.44 -1.35 -17.51
CA ALA A 146 -5.49 -1.01 -18.57
C ALA A 146 -4.62 -2.21 -18.98
N GLU A 147 -4.19 -3.01 -18.01
CA GLU A 147 -3.38 -4.21 -18.22
C GLU A 147 -4.18 -5.26 -18.98
N ARG A 148 -5.44 -5.50 -18.60
CA ARG A 148 -6.35 -6.40 -19.31
C ARG A 148 -6.58 -5.94 -20.75
N ALA A 149 -6.75 -4.65 -20.98
CA ALA A 149 -6.82 -4.10 -22.33
C ALA A 149 -5.54 -4.39 -23.13
N ALA A 150 -4.35 -4.20 -22.54
CA ALA A 150 -3.08 -4.50 -23.21
C ALA A 150 -2.93 -6.01 -23.53
N PHE A 151 -3.30 -6.90 -22.61
CA PHE A 151 -3.28 -8.35 -22.84
C PHE A 151 -4.26 -8.76 -23.94
N ASN A 152 -5.50 -8.24 -23.92
CA ASN A 152 -6.50 -8.57 -24.92
C ASN A 152 -6.09 -8.05 -26.32
N ASN A 153 -5.54 -6.84 -26.40
CA ASN A 153 -5.02 -6.28 -27.65
C ASN A 153 -3.91 -7.19 -28.20
N ALA A 154 -2.99 -7.65 -27.35
CA ALA A 154 -1.89 -8.51 -27.78
C ALA A 154 -2.38 -9.85 -28.35
N VAL A 155 -3.33 -10.51 -27.68
CA VAL A 155 -3.90 -11.79 -28.12
C VAL A 155 -4.78 -11.61 -29.36
N THR A 156 -5.45 -10.46 -29.50
CA THR A 156 -6.27 -10.15 -30.69
C THR A 156 -5.37 -9.96 -31.91
N ASP A 157 -4.29 -9.21 -31.76
CA ASP A 157 -3.32 -8.96 -32.84
C ASP A 157 -2.52 -10.22 -33.20
N ARG A 158 -2.23 -11.07 -32.22
CA ARG A 158 -1.50 -12.34 -32.37
C ARG A 158 -2.21 -13.48 -31.65
N PRO A 159 -3.17 -14.17 -32.30
CA PRO A 159 -3.88 -15.31 -31.70
C PRO A 159 -2.99 -16.52 -31.38
N ASP A 160 -1.80 -16.59 -31.98
CA ASP A 160 -0.77 -17.61 -31.75
C ASP A 160 0.18 -17.28 -30.58
N LEU A 161 -0.01 -16.14 -29.92
CA LEU A 161 0.86 -15.64 -28.85
C LEU A 161 0.92 -16.61 -27.66
N LYS A 162 2.12 -17.06 -27.32
CA LYS A 162 2.36 -17.98 -26.21
C LYS A 162 2.62 -17.23 -24.91
N ARG A 163 2.30 -17.86 -23.77
CA ARG A 163 2.53 -17.27 -22.43
C ARG A 163 4.01 -16.99 -22.13
N GLU A 164 4.94 -17.77 -22.69
CA GLU A 164 6.39 -17.56 -22.58
C GLU A 164 6.89 -16.30 -23.30
N GLU A 165 6.11 -15.74 -24.23
CA GLU A 165 6.47 -14.54 -24.98
C GLU A 165 6.18 -13.24 -24.21
N PHE A 166 5.44 -13.29 -23.10
CA PHE A 166 5.17 -12.12 -22.27
C PHE A 166 6.37 -11.83 -21.36
N LEU A 167 6.92 -10.61 -21.41
CA LEU A 167 8.13 -10.26 -20.65
C LEU A 167 7.86 -9.30 -19.50
N ALA A 168 7.07 -8.25 -19.71
CA ALA A 168 6.73 -7.31 -18.64
C ALA A 168 5.47 -6.50 -18.96
N VAL A 169 4.81 -5.97 -17.94
CA VAL A 169 3.77 -4.93 -18.09
C VAL A 169 4.12 -3.72 -17.24
N ALA A 170 4.09 -2.53 -17.84
CA ALA A 170 4.23 -1.26 -17.16
C ALA A 170 2.86 -0.61 -16.95
N VAL A 171 2.61 -0.07 -15.76
CA VAL A 171 1.31 0.53 -15.36
C VAL A 171 1.52 1.92 -14.79
N LEU A 172 0.74 2.89 -15.27
CA LEU A 172 0.82 4.29 -14.87
C LEU A 172 -0.58 4.88 -14.67
N ALA A 173 -0.82 5.55 -13.54
CA ALA A 173 -2.01 6.38 -13.35
C ALA A 173 -1.71 7.84 -13.73
N LEU A 174 -2.62 8.48 -14.47
CA LEU A 174 -2.55 9.93 -14.73
C LEU A 174 -3.39 10.70 -13.71
N ARG A 175 -3.04 11.96 -13.44
CA ARG A 175 -3.85 12.83 -12.55
C ARG A 175 -5.23 13.11 -13.15
N ARG A 176 -6.20 13.40 -12.27
CA ARG A 176 -7.57 13.73 -12.66
C ARG A 176 -7.64 15.18 -13.13
N GLU A 177 -8.49 15.46 -14.13
CA GLU A 177 -8.63 16.83 -14.67
C GLU A 177 -9.42 17.76 -13.74
N SER A 178 -10.24 17.21 -12.84
CA SER A 178 -11.05 17.97 -11.87
C SER A 178 -10.23 18.86 -10.94
N ASP A 179 -8.91 18.66 -10.89
CA ASP A 179 -8.00 19.36 -10.01
C ASP A 179 -7.48 20.67 -10.62
N HIS A 180 -7.68 20.90 -11.94
CA HIS A 180 -7.25 22.12 -12.61
C HIS A 180 -8.31 23.23 -12.66
N GLU A 181 -9.61 22.91 -12.60
CA GLU A 181 -10.67 23.91 -12.84
C GLU A 181 -11.27 24.56 -11.57
N LYS A 182 -11.01 24.03 -10.36
CA LYS A 182 -11.56 24.61 -9.12
C LYS A 182 -10.74 25.76 -8.51
N GLY A 183 -9.69 26.23 -9.20
CA GLY A 183 -8.83 27.32 -8.74
C GLY A 183 -9.24 28.74 -9.15
N GLY A 184 -10.28 28.94 -9.97
CA GLY A 184 -10.53 30.24 -10.59
C GLY A 184 -11.96 30.50 -11.03
N ALA A 185 -12.90 30.52 -10.09
CA ALA A 185 -14.21 31.16 -10.30
C ALA A 185 -14.59 31.96 -9.05
N GLY A 186 -13.69 32.87 -8.66
CA GLY A 186 -14.09 34.07 -7.93
C GLY A 186 -14.78 35.00 -8.91
N ALA A 187 -16.07 35.26 -8.67
CA ALA A 187 -16.89 36.19 -9.42
C ALA A 187 -16.21 37.56 -9.55
N GLY A 188 -16.06 38.03 -10.78
CA GLY A 188 -15.55 39.35 -11.11
C GLY A 188 -15.96 39.74 -12.52
N ASP A 189 -17.18 40.29 -12.64
CA ASP A 189 -17.59 41.11 -13.76
C ASP A 189 -16.56 42.23 -13.96
N GLY A 190 -15.99 42.35 -15.16
CA GLY A 190 -14.97 43.38 -15.41
C GLY A 190 -14.33 43.33 -16.78
N ASN A 191 -15.08 43.78 -17.78
CA ASN A 191 -14.66 44.19 -19.12
C ASN A 191 -13.23 44.79 -19.20
N SER A 192 -12.30 44.17 -19.93
CA SER A 192 -11.22 44.87 -20.67
C SER A 192 -10.45 43.90 -21.58
N GLU A 193 -10.48 44.20 -22.88
CA GLU A 193 -9.55 43.67 -23.88
C GLU A 193 -8.22 44.41 -23.72
N ASP A 194 -7.11 43.71 -23.48
CA ASP A 194 -5.82 43.91 -24.19
C ASP A 194 -4.69 43.02 -23.60
N SER A 195 -3.93 42.40 -24.52
CA SER A 195 -2.49 42.13 -24.46
C SER A 195 -1.82 41.18 -23.45
N THR A 196 -1.14 40.22 -24.09
CA THR A 196 0.26 39.77 -23.88
C THR A 196 0.63 38.78 -22.77
N LEU A 197 1.08 37.60 -23.24
CA LEU A 197 2.26 36.84 -22.80
C LEU A 197 2.60 36.84 -21.30
N ALA A 198 2.19 35.78 -20.60
CA ALA A 198 2.85 35.35 -19.36
C ALA A 198 2.88 33.82 -19.26
N LEU A 199 3.92 33.23 -19.87
CA LEU A 199 4.47 31.95 -19.46
C LEU A 199 5.16 32.16 -18.10
N SER A 200 5.05 31.17 -17.21
CA SER A 200 5.68 31.04 -15.89
C SER A 200 4.99 31.75 -14.71
N THR A 201 4.24 30.97 -13.93
CA THR A 201 4.27 31.09 -12.46
C THR A 201 4.11 29.68 -11.91
N LEU A 202 5.23 29.15 -11.40
CA LEU A 202 5.29 27.93 -10.60
C LEU A 202 4.50 28.18 -9.32
N THR A 203 3.24 27.75 -9.30
CA THR A 203 2.40 27.81 -8.13
C THR A 203 2.86 26.75 -7.13
N THR A 204 3.19 27.27 -5.96
CA THR A 204 3.54 26.60 -4.71
C THR A 204 2.74 25.32 -4.45
N ALA A 205 3.47 24.27 -4.09
CA ALA A 205 2.98 23.00 -3.57
C ALA A 205 1.94 23.22 -2.45
N SER A 206 0.65 23.18 -2.80
CA SER A 206 -0.41 22.92 -1.83
C SER A 206 -0.54 21.43 -1.64
N GLU A 207 -0.52 21.02 -0.38
CA GLU A 207 -0.48 19.65 0.10
C GLU A 207 -1.70 18.83 -0.33
N ALA A 208 -1.43 17.55 -0.65
CA ALA A 208 -2.32 16.38 -0.61
C ALA A 208 -3.33 16.13 -1.75
N ASP A 209 -2.95 16.38 -3.00
CA ASP A 209 -3.40 15.48 -4.08
C ASP A 209 -2.40 14.30 -4.11
N GLU A 210 -2.72 13.23 -3.39
CA GLU A 210 -1.87 12.05 -3.29
C GLU A 210 -1.66 11.46 -4.69
N ASP A 211 -0.43 11.50 -5.19
CA ASP A 211 -0.06 10.79 -6.41
C ASP A 211 -0.42 9.31 -6.22
N ILE A 212 -1.40 8.82 -6.99
CA ILE A 212 -1.86 7.42 -6.94
C ILE A 212 -0.72 6.48 -7.34
N ASN A 213 0.32 7.00 -7.97
CA ASN A 213 1.53 6.26 -8.27
C ASN A 213 2.41 6.08 -7.01
N PRO A 214 2.97 4.89 -6.77
CA PRO A 214 2.97 3.73 -7.67
C PRO A 214 1.68 2.92 -7.67
N LEU A 215 1.11 2.74 -8.86
CA LEU A 215 -0.04 1.89 -9.07
C LEU A 215 0.41 0.49 -9.50
N PHE A 216 0.01 -0.53 -8.71
CA PHE A 216 0.21 -1.93 -9.06
C PHE A 216 -1.07 -2.56 -9.63
N PRO A 217 -0.96 -3.66 -10.39
CA PRO A 217 -2.11 -4.35 -10.93
C PRO A 217 -3.11 -4.75 -9.85
N CYS A 218 -4.40 -4.62 -10.14
CA CYS A 218 -5.46 -5.01 -9.21
C CYS A 218 -5.51 -6.55 -9.04
N GLY A 219 -6.30 -7.05 -8.07
CA GLY A 219 -6.40 -8.49 -7.79
C GLY A 219 -6.75 -9.34 -9.02
N VAL A 220 -7.64 -8.86 -9.90
CA VAL A 220 -8.02 -9.58 -11.13
C VAL A 220 -6.85 -9.64 -12.12
N CYS A 221 -6.14 -8.53 -12.33
CA CYS A 221 -4.95 -8.50 -13.19
C CYS A 221 -3.81 -9.35 -12.62
N GLN A 222 -3.65 -9.38 -11.30
CA GLN A 222 -2.67 -10.24 -10.63
C GLN A 222 -2.93 -11.73 -10.89
N GLU A 223 -4.19 -12.17 -10.91
CA GLU A 223 -4.53 -13.56 -11.28
C GLU A 223 -4.10 -13.93 -12.70
N TRP A 224 -4.25 -13.00 -13.65
CA TRP A 224 -3.78 -13.20 -15.03
C TRP A 224 -2.25 -13.28 -15.08
N ILE A 225 -1.57 -12.36 -14.41
CA ILE A 225 -0.11 -12.34 -14.32
C ILE A 225 0.41 -13.63 -13.69
N ARG A 226 -0.19 -14.13 -12.60
CA ARG A 226 0.15 -15.43 -11.98
C ARG A 226 0.03 -16.59 -12.96
N LYS A 227 -0.99 -16.59 -13.83
CA LYS A 227 -1.16 -17.63 -14.85
C LYS A 227 -0.11 -17.52 -15.96
N ILE A 228 0.23 -16.30 -16.39
CA ILE A 228 1.31 -16.06 -17.37
C ILE A 228 2.65 -16.55 -16.81
N GLN A 229 2.93 -16.23 -15.55
CA GLN A 229 4.17 -16.59 -14.87
C GLN A 229 4.46 -18.08 -14.75
N LYS A 230 3.44 -18.94 -14.90
CA LYS A 230 3.64 -20.39 -14.97
C LYS A 230 4.52 -20.80 -16.16
N GLU A 231 4.45 -20.06 -17.28
CA GLU A 231 5.29 -20.31 -18.47
C GLU A 231 6.34 -19.21 -18.69
N SER A 232 6.13 -18.00 -18.14
CA SER A 232 7.09 -16.89 -18.18
C SER A 232 7.52 -16.51 -16.76
N PRO A 233 8.39 -17.29 -16.10
CA PRO A 233 8.76 -17.08 -14.70
C PRO A 233 9.45 -15.73 -14.45
N ASP A 234 10.05 -15.16 -15.49
CA ASP A 234 10.76 -13.87 -15.45
C ASP A 234 9.86 -12.68 -15.79
N PHE A 235 8.54 -12.89 -15.96
CA PHE A 235 7.60 -11.79 -16.22
C PHE A 235 7.63 -10.76 -15.09
N LYS A 236 7.81 -9.48 -15.46
CA LYS A 236 7.91 -8.36 -14.50
C LYS A 236 6.70 -7.44 -14.54
N VAL A 237 6.40 -6.81 -13.41
CA VAL A 237 5.45 -5.69 -13.33
C VAL A 237 6.22 -4.42 -13.03
N ILE A 238 6.03 -3.39 -13.84
CA ILE A 238 6.71 -2.10 -13.70
C ILE A 238 5.67 -1.06 -13.25
N ALA A 239 5.85 -0.50 -12.07
CA ALA A 239 5.10 0.67 -11.61
C ALA A 239 6.01 1.91 -11.65
N PHE A 240 5.42 3.09 -11.78
CA PHE A 240 6.15 4.36 -11.75
C PHE A 240 5.96 5.02 -10.40
N ASP A 241 6.93 5.80 -9.93
CA ASP A 241 6.74 6.59 -8.72
C ASP A 241 5.89 7.85 -8.95
N SER A 242 5.83 8.31 -10.19
CA SER A 242 5.23 9.56 -10.61
C SER A 242 4.87 9.55 -12.09
N VAL A 243 4.05 10.51 -12.50
CA VAL A 243 3.66 10.72 -13.91
C VAL A 243 4.84 11.03 -14.83
N ASP A 244 5.98 11.52 -14.32
CA ASP A 244 7.15 11.88 -15.14
C ASP A 244 7.93 10.67 -15.64
N CYS A 245 7.66 9.49 -15.07
CA CYS A 245 8.32 8.22 -15.40
C CYS A 245 9.85 8.31 -15.27
N GLN A 246 10.35 8.92 -14.19
CA GLN A 246 11.79 9.07 -13.93
C GLN A 246 12.35 8.00 -12.99
N ALA A 247 11.53 7.47 -12.08
CA ALA A 247 11.86 6.26 -11.34
C ALA A 247 10.77 5.21 -11.51
N ILE A 248 11.21 3.95 -11.43
CA ILE A 248 10.36 2.79 -11.55
C ILE A 248 10.53 1.86 -10.35
N ILE A 249 9.51 1.05 -10.12
CA ILE A 249 9.54 -0.07 -9.20
C ILE A 249 9.24 -1.33 -10.03
N GLU A 250 10.23 -2.20 -10.14
CA GLU A 250 10.07 -3.54 -10.72
C GLU A 250 9.59 -4.47 -9.62
N ALA A 251 8.32 -4.86 -9.68
CA ALA A 251 7.81 -5.97 -8.91
C ALA A 251 8.10 -7.28 -9.65
N TYR A 252 8.58 -8.26 -8.90
CA TYR A 252 8.76 -9.64 -9.34
C TYR A 252 7.57 -10.43 -8.76
N PRO A 253 6.48 -10.62 -9.52
CA PRO A 253 5.23 -11.15 -8.99
C PRO A 253 5.31 -12.63 -8.61
N ARG A 254 6.45 -13.28 -8.88
CA ARG A 254 6.67 -14.67 -8.53
C ARG A 254 6.57 -14.80 -7.02
N VAL A 255 5.55 -15.51 -6.57
CA VAL A 255 5.36 -15.83 -5.17
C VAL A 255 6.36 -16.92 -4.81
N TYR A 256 7.34 -16.57 -4.01
CA TYR A 256 8.22 -17.55 -3.40
C TYR A 256 7.57 -18.00 -2.09
N HIS A 257 7.21 -19.28 -2.03
CA HIS A 257 6.77 -19.92 -0.80
C HIS A 257 8.00 -20.46 -0.09
N GLU A 258 8.23 -20.00 1.13
CA GLU A 258 9.17 -20.61 2.04
C GLU A 258 8.38 -21.30 3.15
N GLU A 259 8.57 -22.62 3.28
CA GLU A 259 8.06 -23.36 4.43
C GLU A 259 8.87 -22.96 5.67
N LEU A 260 8.16 -22.59 6.74
CA LEU A 260 8.80 -22.20 7.97
C LEU A 260 8.86 -23.41 8.91
N ALA A 261 10.08 -23.74 9.34
CA ALA A 261 10.30 -24.71 10.41
C ALA A 261 9.90 -24.10 11.77
N GLY A 262 8.59 -23.99 12.00
CA GLY A 262 8.03 -23.47 13.25
C GLY A 262 7.11 -22.26 13.07
N VAL A 263 6.72 -21.66 14.19
CA VAL A 263 5.85 -20.48 14.21
C VAL A 263 6.63 -19.27 13.65
N PRO A 264 6.05 -18.48 12.72
CA PRO A 264 6.71 -17.28 12.20
C PRO A 264 7.17 -16.34 13.33
N PRO A 265 8.35 -15.69 13.22
CA PRO A 265 8.88 -14.80 14.27
C PRO A 265 7.88 -13.73 14.72
N ASP A 266 7.08 -13.20 13.80
CA ASP A 266 6.07 -12.17 14.08
C ASP A 266 4.84 -12.72 14.82
N MET A 267 4.62 -14.03 14.77
CA MET A 267 3.52 -14.74 15.43
C MET A 267 3.95 -15.40 16.75
N VAL A 268 5.20 -15.20 17.21
CA VAL A 268 5.69 -15.77 18.47
C VAL A 268 4.87 -15.33 19.68
N ASN A 269 4.20 -14.17 19.58
CA ASN A 269 3.32 -13.66 20.64
C ASN A 269 1.84 -14.05 20.47
N GLU A 270 1.47 -14.72 19.38
CA GLU A 270 0.12 -15.25 19.21
C GLU A 270 -0.10 -16.46 20.12
N TRP A 271 -1.31 -16.60 20.66
CA TRP A 271 -1.62 -17.69 21.58
C TRP A 271 -2.61 -18.67 20.94
N ARG A 272 -2.31 -19.96 21.09
CA ARG A 272 -3.19 -21.05 20.69
C ARG A 272 -4.23 -21.29 21.78
N CYS A 273 -5.51 -21.21 21.42
CA CYS A 273 -6.60 -21.54 22.32
C CYS A 273 -6.51 -23.00 22.77
N LYS A 274 -6.48 -23.24 24.08
CA LYS A 274 -6.41 -24.59 24.65
C LYS A 274 -7.69 -25.42 24.45
N VAL A 275 -8.82 -24.76 24.19
CA VAL A 275 -10.12 -25.41 24.02
C VAL A 275 -10.32 -25.86 22.57
N CYS A 276 -10.14 -24.96 21.60
CA CYS A 276 -10.44 -25.22 20.19
C CYS A 276 -9.20 -25.25 19.27
N GLY A 277 -8.01 -24.92 19.77
CA GLY A 277 -6.78 -24.93 18.98
C GLY A 277 -6.58 -23.74 18.04
N HIS A 278 -7.52 -22.79 17.98
CA HIS A 278 -7.42 -21.59 17.13
C HIS A 278 -6.27 -20.68 17.58
N MET A 279 -5.51 -20.12 16.62
CA MET A 279 -4.46 -19.12 16.87
C MET A 279 -5.12 -17.75 16.99
N ASN A 280 -4.85 -17.02 18.08
CA ASN A 280 -5.44 -15.71 18.33
C ASN A 280 -4.35 -14.64 18.37
N ALA A 281 -4.73 -13.42 17.99
CA ALA A 281 -3.85 -12.26 18.07
C ALA A 281 -3.29 -12.08 19.50
N PRO A 282 -2.07 -11.53 19.67
CA PRO A 282 -1.40 -11.43 20.96
C PRO A 282 -2.20 -10.63 22.01
N VAL A 283 -3.04 -9.71 21.55
CA VAL A 283 -3.85 -8.81 22.38
C VAL A 283 -5.26 -9.32 22.66
N ALA A 284 -5.66 -10.45 22.06
CA ALA A 284 -7.00 -11.00 22.24
C ALA A 284 -7.14 -11.60 23.65
N ALA A 285 -8.07 -11.07 24.45
CA ALA A 285 -8.38 -11.57 25.79
C ALA A 285 -9.21 -12.86 25.78
N THR A 286 -9.94 -13.10 24.69
CA THR A 286 -10.80 -14.27 24.46
C THR A 286 -10.50 -14.89 23.11
N CYS A 287 -10.75 -16.19 22.98
CA CYS A 287 -10.61 -16.86 21.71
C CYS A 287 -11.68 -16.36 20.72
N PHE A 288 -11.27 -15.97 19.52
CA PHE A 288 -12.19 -15.51 18.48
C PHE A 288 -13.23 -16.58 18.09
N MET A 289 -12.83 -17.86 18.07
CA MET A 289 -13.70 -18.94 17.62
C MET A 289 -14.66 -19.48 18.69
N CYS A 290 -14.21 -19.61 19.95
CA CYS A 290 -15.02 -20.25 20.99
C CYS A 290 -15.29 -19.38 22.22
N GLY A 291 -14.80 -18.13 22.24
CA GLY A 291 -14.99 -17.19 23.34
C GLY A 291 -14.22 -17.51 24.62
N SER A 292 -13.45 -18.62 24.68
CA SER A 292 -12.71 -19.00 25.88
C SER A 292 -11.69 -17.93 26.26
N GLU A 293 -11.67 -17.49 27.52
CA GLU A 293 -10.69 -16.54 28.03
C GLU A 293 -9.26 -17.12 28.00
N VAL A 294 -8.29 -16.25 27.76
CA VAL A 294 -6.87 -16.58 27.93
C VAL A 294 -6.59 -16.77 29.40
N THR A 295 -6.18 -17.96 29.81
CA THR A 295 -5.42 -18.09 31.07
C THR A 295 -4.05 -17.47 30.79
N PRO A 296 -3.71 -16.29 31.34
CA PRO A 296 -2.50 -15.58 30.94
C PRO A 296 -1.28 -16.44 31.26
N LEU A 297 -0.59 -16.92 30.22
CA LEU A 297 0.68 -17.62 30.34
C LEU A 297 1.85 -16.65 30.60
N PHE A 298 1.61 -15.34 30.50
CA PHE A 298 2.58 -14.30 30.81
C PHE A 298 2.01 -13.30 31.82
N PRO A 299 2.83 -12.81 32.78
CA PRO A 299 2.41 -11.75 33.68
C PRO A 299 2.00 -10.50 32.87
N PRO A 300 1.04 -9.70 33.36
CA PRO A 300 0.37 -8.67 32.58
C PRO A 300 1.36 -7.65 31.99
N LEU A 301 0.98 -7.07 30.84
CA LEU A 301 1.63 -6.02 30.02
C LEU A 301 2.25 -4.81 30.76
N LYS A 302 2.17 -4.73 32.09
CA LYS A 302 2.74 -3.67 32.92
C LYS A 302 4.25 -3.50 32.75
N SER A 303 5.00 -4.56 32.43
CA SER A 303 6.45 -4.48 32.15
C SER A 303 6.76 -3.75 30.84
N LYS A 304 6.06 -4.07 29.74
CA LYS A 304 6.25 -3.40 28.43
C LYS A 304 5.80 -1.93 28.44
N ILE A 305 4.73 -1.59 29.15
CA ILE A 305 4.30 -0.18 29.32
C ILE A 305 5.36 0.61 30.11
N ARG A 306 5.99 -0.02 31.12
CA ARG A 306 7.11 0.58 31.87
C ARG A 306 8.33 0.79 30.97
N ASP A 307 8.66 -0.15 30.08
CA ASP A 307 9.78 -0.03 29.14
C ASP A 307 9.57 1.05 28.06
N LEU A 308 8.37 1.16 27.50
CA LEU A 308 8.02 2.24 26.56
C LEU A 308 8.07 3.62 27.24
N GLY A 309 7.60 3.71 28.48
CA GLY A 309 7.73 4.91 29.31
C GLY A 309 9.20 5.29 29.59
N VAL A 310 10.07 4.30 29.81
CA VAL A 310 11.51 4.50 30.01
C VAL A 310 12.19 4.95 28.71
N LYS A 311 11.92 4.31 27.56
CA LYS A 311 12.46 4.70 26.25
C LYS A 311 12.08 6.14 25.88
N ARG A 312 10.81 6.54 26.08
CA ARG A 312 10.32 7.90 25.82
C ARG A 312 11.00 8.94 26.71
N LYS A 313 11.16 8.66 28.01
CA LYS A 313 11.87 9.57 28.95
C LYS A 313 13.35 9.75 28.58
N LYS A 314 14.04 8.69 28.13
CA LYS A 314 15.44 8.77 27.70
C LYS A 314 15.61 9.62 26.42
N ARG A 315 14.70 9.49 25.45
CA ARG A 315 14.72 10.31 24.21
C ARG A 315 14.55 11.80 24.50
N ILE A 316 13.62 12.16 25.39
CA ILE A 316 13.38 13.56 25.77
C ILE A 316 14.60 14.14 26.50
N ARG A 317 15.20 13.39 27.44
CA ARG A 317 16.45 13.78 28.12
C ARG A 317 17.58 14.08 27.14
N TRP A 318 17.78 13.20 26.15
CA TRP A 318 18.85 13.36 25.17
C TRP A 318 18.62 14.60 24.29
N ARG A 319 17.38 14.82 23.80
CA ARG A 319 17.02 16.01 23.03
C ARG A 319 17.25 17.31 23.83
N MET A 320 16.97 17.30 25.12
CA MET A 320 17.23 18.44 26.00
C MET A 320 18.73 18.72 26.17
N LEU A 321 19.57 17.69 26.30
CA LEU A 321 21.03 17.88 26.31
C LEU A 321 21.52 18.52 25.02
N GLN A 322 21.00 18.10 23.86
CA GLN A 322 21.37 18.71 22.58
C GLN A 322 20.99 20.19 22.51
N ILE A 323 19.77 20.54 22.92
CA ILE A 323 19.30 21.94 22.95
C ILE A 323 20.20 22.78 23.86
N ILE A 324 20.51 22.29 25.07
CA ILE A 324 21.41 22.99 26.00
C ILE A 324 22.83 23.11 25.40
N ALA A 325 23.33 22.09 24.69
CA ALA A 325 24.63 22.13 24.04
C ALA A 325 24.68 23.14 22.90
N GLU A 326 23.66 23.18 22.04
CA GLU A 326 23.56 24.10 20.92
C GLU A 326 23.42 25.55 21.38
N MET A 327 22.55 25.80 22.36
CA MET A 327 22.43 27.11 23.00
C MET A 327 23.70 27.49 23.75
N GLY A 328 24.36 26.50 24.37
CA GLY A 328 25.62 26.59 25.09
C GLY A 328 26.82 27.00 24.23
N LYS A 329 26.82 26.65 22.94
CA LYS A 329 27.85 27.11 21.98
C LYS A 329 27.84 28.62 21.80
N LYS A 330 26.68 29.27 21.97
CA LYS A 330 26.51 30.72 21.85
C LYS A 330 26.65 31.45 23.19
N ARG A 331 26.43 30.76 24.31
CA ARG A 331 26.44 31.31 25.67
C ARG A 331 26.95 30.27 26.65
N GLU A 332 27.87 30.62 27.53
CA GLU A 332 28.39 29.66 28.53
C GLU A 332 27.31 29.08 29.46
N TRP A 333 26.23 29.84 29.69
CA TRP A 333 25.08 29.44 30.50
C TRP A 333 23.77 29.66 29.73
N VAL A 334 22.84 28.72 29.87
CA VAL A 334 21.51 28.77 29.25
C VAL A 334 20.46 28.98 30.33
N SER A 335 19.70 30.06 30.22
CA SER A 335 18.62 30.36 31.16
C SER A 335 17.41 29.45 30.99
N GLU A 336 16.68 29.20 32.08
CA GLU A 336 15.43 28.45 32.05
C GLU A 336 14.41 29.09 31.08
N ALA A 337 14.29 30.42 31.09
CA ALA A 337 13.38 31.12 30.17
C ALA A 337 13.78 30.91 28.71
N ALA A 338 15.07 30.83 28.40
CA ALA A 338 15.53 30.60 27.03
C ALA A 338 15.28 29.15 26.59
N LEU A 339 15.42 28.16 27.48
CA LEU A 339 15.02 26.78 27.20
C LEU A 339 13.52 26.67 26.91
N ARG A 340 12.68 27.35 27.71
CA ARG A 340 11.22 27.38 27.48
C ARG A 340 10.85 28.00 26.14
N ALA A 341 11.56 29.05 25.75
CA ALA A 341 11.33 29.75 24.47
C ALA A 341 11.87 28.99 23.25
N HIS A 342 12.61 27.88 23.42
CA HIS A 342 13.17 27.15 22.30
C HIS A 342 12.04 26.53 21.44
N PRO A 343 12.05 26.69 20.09
CA PRO A 343 10.94 26.23 19.23
C PRO A 343 10.57 24.76 19.40
N LEU A 344 11.55 23.88 19.63
CA LEU A 344 11.32 22.45 19.87
C LEU A 344 10.65 22.13 21.22
N ILE A 345 10.71 23.05 22.19
CA ILE A 345 10.07 22.92 23.50
C ILE A 345 8.71 23.65 23.50
N ALA A 346 8.64 24.79 22.79
CA ALA A 346 7.43 25.61 22.66
C ALA A 346 6.38 25.01 21.72
N ALA A 347 6.78 24.21 20.72
CA ALA A 347 5.86 23.52 19.81
C ALA A 347 5.08 22.41 20.55
N GLN A 348 3.96 22.79 21.16
CA GLN A 348 2.97 21.87 21.69
C GLN A 348 2.04 21.44 20.54
N PRO A 349 1.77 20.14 20.35
CA PRO A 349 0.62 19.73 19.56
C PRO A 349 -0.65 20.21 20.28
N GLU A 350 -1.53 20.91 19.55
CA GLU A 350 -2.80 21.40 20.09
C GLU A 350 -3.56 20.25 20.77
N GLY A 351 -3.89 20.42 22.06
CA GLY A 351 -4.67 19.44 22.84
C GLY A 351 -3.89 18.59 23.86
N ALA A 352 -2.56 18.70 23.97
CA ALA A 352 -1.81 17.99 25.01
C ALA A 352 -2.01 18.60 26.41
N LYS A 353 -2.84 17.97 27.26
CA LYS A 353 -3.00 18.31 28.70
C LYS A 353 -1.79 17.89 29.57
N PHE A 354 -0.56 18.10 29.11
CA PHE A 354 0.64 17.77 29.88
C PHE A 354 1.22 19.02 30.56
N ASN A 355 1.45 18.92 31.88
CA ASN A 355 2.21 19.93 32.63
C ASN A 355 3.70 19.83 32.25
N LEU A 356 4.04 20.43 31.10
CA LEU A 356 5.38 20.43 30.54
C LEU A 356 6.37 21.09 31.49
N ASP A 357 5.94 22.11 32.23
CA ASP A 357 6.75 22.84 33.21
C ASP A 357 7.25 21.93 34.34
N GLY A 358 6.37 21.09 34.90
CA GLY A 358 6.77 20.11 35.91
C GLY A 358 7.69 19.03 35.37
N MET A 359 7.46 18.59 34.12
CA MET A 359 8.25 17.56 33.48
C MET A 359 9.65 18.06 33.06
N LEU A 360 9.74 19.26 32.49
CA LEU A 360 10.98 19.91 32.09
C LEU A 360 11.90 20.09 33.31
N LEU A 361 11.36 20.63 34.39
CA LEU A 361 12.10 20.81 35.64
C LEU A 361 12.50 19.49 36.29
N GLY A 362 11.61 18.48 36.27
CA GLY A 362 11.94 17.14 36.77
C GLY A 362 13.05 16.47 35.96
N ILE A 363 13.09 16.70 34.65
CA ILE A 363 14.13 16.17 33.76
C ILE A 363 15.45 16.89 34.01
N LEU A 364 15.47 18.23 34.04
CA LEU A 364 16.68 19.03 34.29
C LEU A 364 17.31 18.68 35.65
N ARG A 365 16.50 18.61 36.71
CA ARG A 365 16.98 18.19 38.04
C ARG A 365 17.53 16.77 38.03
N SER A 366 16.84 15.83 37.38
CA SER A 366 17.33 14.46 37.26
C SER A 366 18.64 14.37 36.48
N MET A 367 18.89 15.26 35.53
CA MET A 367 20.12 15.26 34.72
C MET A 367 21.29 15.94 35.45
N GLY A 368 21.02 16.99 36.23
CA GLY A 368 22.01 17.61 37.10
C GLY A 368 22.36 16.74 38.30
N GLN A 369 21.38 16.40 39.14
CA GLN A 369 21.62 15.75 40.43
C GLN A 369 21.97 14.26 40.32
N ALA A 370 21.35 13.52 39.40
CA ALA A 370 21.52 12.06 39.36
C ALA A 370 22.60 11.60 38.36
N LEU A 371 22.90 12.41 37.34
CA LEU A 371 23.82 12.03 36.27
C LEU A 371 25.05 12.93 36.17
N GLY A 372 25.07 14.09 36.84
CA GLY A 372 26.20 15.02 36.78
C GLY A 372 26.40 15.68 35.41
N TYR A 373 25.38 15.67 34.53
CA TYR A 373 25.51 16.18 33.15
C TYR A 373 25.27 17.68 33.05
N LEU A 374 24.65 18.29 34.06
CA LEU A 374 24.32 19.71 34.10
C LEU A 374 24.75 20.31 35.43
N GLU A 375 25.40 21.47 35.36
CA GLU A 375 25.54 22.40 36.47
C GLU A 375 24.36 23.37 36.47
N GLU A 376 23.83 23.63 37.66
CA GLU A 376 22.75 24.59 37.89
C GLU A 376 23.27 25.70 38.82
N LYS A 377 23.03 26.96 38.45
CA LYS A 377 23.24 28.10 39.35
C LYS A 377 22.06 29.06 39.29
N SER A 378 21.82 29.78 40.37
CA SER A 378 20.80 30.83 40.43
C SER A 378 21.45 32.21 40.34
N ALA A 379 21.00 33.06 39.44
CA ALA A 379 21.46 34.44 39.31
C ALA A 379 20.27 35.35 38.98
N GLY A 380 20.05 36.40 39.79
CA GLY A 380 18.97 37.36 39.55
C GLY A 380 17.55 36.76 39.60
N GLY A 381 17.35 35.68 40.36
CA GLY A 381 16.06 34.96 40.41
C GLY A 381 15.83 33.99 39.25
N GLU A 382 16.76 33.90 38.29
CA GLU A 382 16.69 32.97 37.17
C GLU A 382 17.62 31.78 37.39
N ARG A 383 17.15 30.59 36.98
CA ARG A 383 17.97 29.36 36.95
C ARG A 383 18.73 29.28 35.65
N LEU A 384 20.04 29.09 35.77
CA LEU A 384 20.98 28.97 34.67
C LEU A 384 21.55 27.56 34.65
N PHE A 385 21.61 26.96 33.47
CA PHE A 385 22.10 25.61 33.25
C PHE A 385 23.33 25.64 32.34
N ARG A 386 24.34 24.83 32.66
CA ARG A 386 25.53 24.61 31.83
C ARG A 386 25.81 23.11 31.73
N LEU A 387 26.23 22.65 30.56
CA LEU A 387 26.74 21.29 30.40
C LEU A 387 28.10 21.13 31.06
N THR A 388 28.22 20.12 31.92
CA THR A 388 29.51 19.67 32.44
C THR A 388 30.35 19.05 31.33
N GLU A 389 31.63 18.82 31.60
CA GLU A 389 32.49 18.05 30.68
C GLU A 389 31.97 16.62 30.48
N GLN A 390 31.48 15.99 31.55
CA GLN A 390 30.84 14.67 31.51
C GLN A 390 29.57 14.66 30.63
N GLY A 391 28.73 15.70 30.73
CA GLY A 391 27.54 15.84 29.89
C GLY A 391 27.87 16.02 28.40
N ARG A 392 28.96 16.72 28.09
CA ARG A 392 29.48 16.87 26.72
C ARG A 392 30.03 15.56 26.16
N ALA A 393 30.88 14.87 26.91
CA ALA A 393 31.41 13.56 26.53
C ALA A 393 30.29 12.52 26.31
N PHE A 394 29.23 12.56 27.12
CA PHE A 394 28.06 11.71 26.94
C PHE A 394 27.30 12.00 25.62
N LEU A 395 27.13 13.28 25.26
CA LEU A 395 26.52 13.67 23.99
C LEU A 395 27.33 13.22 22.78
N GLU A 396 28.66 13.36 22.85
CA GLU A 396 29.58 13.02 21.76
C GLU A 396 29.71 11.50 21.56
N SER A 397 29.71 10.71 22.65
CA SER A 397 29.79 9.24 22.60
C SER A 397 28.45 8.56 22.26
N SER A 398 27.33 9.23 22.53
CA SER A 398 26.00 8.72 22.22
C SER A 398 25.64 9.00 20.76
N SER A 399 26.08 8.14 19.84
CA SER A 399 25.66 8.24 18.43
C SER A 399 24.13 8.21 18.31
N GLU A 400 23.61 9.02 17.40
CA GLU A 400 22.17 9.14 17.08
C GLU A 400 21.49 7.77 16.82
N ARG A 401 22.29 6.79 16.39
CA ARG A 401 21.88 5.42 16.06
C ARG A 401 21.34 4.62 17.25
N TYR A 402 21.73 4.91 18.49
CA TYR A 402 21.26 4.12 19.64
C TYR A 402 19.81 4.43 20.06
N TRP A 403 19.21 5.53 19.56
CA TRP A 403 17.89 6.01 20.01
C TRP A 403 16.83 6.09 18.90
N LEU A 404 17.24 5.95 17.63
CA LEU A 404 16.37 6.01 16.44
C LEU A 404 16.00 4.64 15.85
N THR A 405 16.68 3.55 16.20
CA THR A 405 16.50 2.22 15.59
C THR A 405 15.19 1.49 15.96
N ASP A 406 14.26 2.14 16.65
CA ASP A 406 12.98 1.55 17.04
C ASP A 406 11.84 2.51 16.69
N THR A 407 11.78 2.87 15.40
CA THR A 407 10.63 3.51 14.75
C THR A 407 10.09 2.55 13.70
N ARG A 408 9.47 1.47 14.17
CA ARG A 408 8.44 0.73 13.45
C ARG A 408 7.27 0.51 14.39
#